data_AF-A0A969T6R8-F1
#
_entry.id   AF-A0A969T6R8-F1
#
_cell.length_a   1.000
_cell.length_b   1.000
_cell.length_c   1.000
_cell.angle_alpha   90.00
_cell.angle_beta   90.00
_cell.angle_gamma   90.00
#
_symmetry.space_group_name_H-M   'P 1'
#
loop_
_entity.id
_entity.type
_entity.pdbx_description
1 polymer ?
#
loop_
_entity_poly.entity_id
_entity_poly.type
_entity_poly.pdbx_seq_one_letter_code
_entity_poly.pdbx_strand_id
1 'polypeptide(L)'
;MGVDCELYSRLGFDAYKIKRMHPDMLVADCMTALAISEFEYNDSIDNMLSQIVHNGKIQYFLDAVLPFTPDTIKFGYTKDQFGWAEHNEDKMWGYLIENNLLFSTDVLTIRKMVGEGPFTTLFANNSAPRAGAFLGWKIVQNYMENNPDITLPELMGNTDYQGILNKAKYKP
;
A
#
# COMPACT_ATOMS: atom_id res chain seq x y z
N MET A 1 -5.70 -2.73 26.34
CA MET A 1 -6.67 -2.98 25.25
C MET A 1 -5.89 -3.52 24.06
N GLY A 2 -6.39 -4.58 23.41
CA GLY A 2 -5.67 -5.32 22.36
C GLY A 2 -6.58 -6.38 21.73
N VAL A 3 -6.05 -7.23 20.84
CA VAL A 3 -6.81 -8.19 20.01
C VAL A 3 -7.81 -9.04 20.80
N ASP A 4 -7.52 -9.38 22.05
CA ASP A 4 -8.37 -10.21 22.92
C ASP A 4 -9.51 -9.44 23.64
N CYS A 5 -9.70 -8.15 23.34
CA CYS A 5 -10.74 -7.35 23.98
C CYS A 5 -12.12 -7.65 23.39
N GLU A 6 -12.95 -8.36 24.16
CA GLU A 6 -14.33 -8.72 23.77
C GLU A 6 -15.22 -7.53 23.41
N LEU A 7 -14.91 -6.33 23.92
CA LEU A 7 -15.65 -5.11 23.63
C LEU A 7 -15.62 -4.77 22.14
N TYR A 8 -14.54 -5.06 21.42
CA TYR A 8 -14.45 -4.73 19.99
C TYR A 8 -15.47 -5.51 19.16
N SER A 9 -15.59 -6.82 19.40
CA SER A 9 -16.59 -7.66 18.74
C SER A 9 -18.01 -7.21 19.08
N ARG A 10 -18.27 -6.84 20.35
CA ARG A 10 -19.59 -6.36 20.81
C ARG A 10 -19.98 -5.00 20.23
N LEU A 11 -19.00 -4.15 19.92
CA LEU A 11 -19.20 -2.85 19.28
C LEU A 11 -19.28 -2.95 17.74
N GLY A 12 -19.19 -4.16 17.17
CA GLY A 12 -19.33 -4.38 15.73
C GLY A 12 -18.09 -4.04 14.91
N PHE A 13 -16.90 -4.04 15.50
CA PHE A 13 -15.66 -3.84 14.76
C PHE A 13 -15.40 -5.03 13.82
N ASP A 14 -14.94 -4.75 12.61
CA ASP A 14 -14.57 -5.79 11.66
C ASP A 14 -13.42 -6.66 12.19
N ALA A 15 -13.55 -7.98 12.07
CA ALA A 15 -12.57 -8.92 12.60
C ALA A 15 -11.14 -8.71 12.07
N TYR A 16 -10.98 -8.27 10.81
CA TYR A 16 -9.65 -7.99 10.25
C TYR A 16 -8.98 -6.76 10.87
N LYS A 17 -9.77 -5.78 11.36
CA LYS A 17 -9.25 -4.63 12.10
C LYS A 17 -8.82 -5.03 13.51
N ILE A 18 -9.63 -5.84 14.19
CA ILE A 18 -9.32 -6.34 15.54
C ILE A 18 -8.01 -7.13 15.53
N LYS A 19 -7.78 -7.98 14.51
CA LYS A 19 -6.55 -8.76 14.36
C LYS A 19 -5.27 -7.92 14.33
N ARG A 20 -5.35 -6.66 13.89
CA ARG A 20 -4.22 -5.73 13.86
C ARG A 20 -4.02 -4.98 15.18
N MET A 21 -4.93 -5.07 16.14
CA MET A 21 -4.85 -4.37 17.42
C MET A 21 -3.90 -5.10 18.40
N HIS A 22 -2.63 -5.24 18.05
CA HIS A 22 -1.60 -5.79 18.93
C HIS A 22 -0.41 -4.82 19.07
N PRO A 23 0.37 -4.90 20.17
CA PRO A 23 1.40 -3.91 20.49
C PRO A 23 2.45 -3.69 19.40
N ASP A 24 2.81 -4.72 18.66
CA ASP A 24 3.85 -4.61 17.62
C ASP A 24 3.42 -3.73 16.44
N MET A 25 2.10 -3.55 16.24
CA MET A 25 1.56 -2.68 15.17
C MET A 25 1.57 -1.21 15.58
N LEU A 26 1.68 -0.89 16.87
CA LEU A 26 1.53 0.47 17.38
C LEU A 26 2.46 1.46 16.67
N VAL A 27 3.75 1.11 16.56
CA VAL A 27 4.75 2.00 15.94
C VAL A 27 4.47 2.16 14.45
N ALA A 28 4.16 1.08 13.74
CA ALA A 28 3.84 1.13 12.32
C ALA A 28 2.57 1.94 12.04
N ASP A 29 1.51 1.75 12.84
CA ASP A 29 0.25 2.49 12.72
C ASP A 29 0.44 3.98 13.03
N CYS A 30 1.22 4.33 14.07
CA CYS A 30 1.55 5.73 14.37
C CYS A 30 2.34 6.39 13.24
N MET A 31 3.37 5.72 12.70
CA MET A 31 4.16 6.27 11.60
C MET A 31 3.35 6.36 10.31
N THR A 32 2.43 5.42 10.07
CA THR A 32 1.51 5.47 8.94
C THR A 32 0.57 6.67 9.07
N ALA A 33 -0.02 6.88 10.25
CA ALA A 33 -0.91 8.01 10.50
C ALA A 33 -0.18 9.35 10.34
N LEU A 34 1.06 9.44 10.82
CA LEU A 34 1.91 10.62 10.63
C LEU A 34 2.20 10.85 9.15
N ALA A 35 2.60 9.82 8.40
CA ALA A 35 2.87 9.94 6.97
C ALA A 35 1.64 10.39 6.18
N ILE A 36 0.46 9.84 6.47
CA ILE A 36 -0.79 10.23 5.80
C ILE A 36 -1.16 11.68 6.15
N SER A 37 -0.93 12.11 7.39
CA SER A 37 -1.21 13.47 7.84
C SER A 37 -0.27 14.51 7.23
N GLU A 38 1.01 14.19 7.07
CA GLU A 38 2.02 15.11 6.53
C GLU A 38 2.01 15.13 5.00
N PHE A 39 1.70 14.00 4.37
CA PHE A 39 1.70 13.82 2.92
C PHE A 39 0.29 13.46 2.45
N GLU A 40 -0.66 14.36 2.64
CA GLU A 40 -2.03 14.17 2.17
C GLU A 40 -2.10 13.99 0.66
N TYR A 41 -2.94 13.06 0.20
CA TYR A 41 -3.24 12.91 -1.21
C TYR A 41 -4.16 14.05 -1.67
N ASN A 42 -3.58 15.06 -2.32
CA ASN A 42 -4.29 16.22 -2.85
C ASN A 42 -3.79 16.57 -4.26
N ASP A 43 -3.83 15.57 -5.14
CA ASP A 43 -3.33 15.72 -6.49
C ASP A 43 -4.42 16.07 -7.50
N SER A 44 -4.01 16.81 -8.53
CA SER A 44 -4.90 17.24 -9.62
C SER A 44 -5.37 16.09 -10.51
N ILE A 45 -4.68 14.95 -10.46
CA ILE A 45 -5.00 13.73 -11.21
C ILE A 45 -5.30 12.64 -10.20
N ASP A 46 -6.57 12.21 -10.15
CA ASP A 46 -7.01 11.10 -9.30
C ASP A 46 -7.39 9.88 -10.15
N ASN A 47 -6.43 8.98 -10.32
CA ASN A 47 -6.56 7.74 -11.08
C ASN A 47 -5.91 6.56 -10.34
N MET A 48 -6.09 5.35 -10.86
CA MET A 48 -5.54 4.14 -10.24
C MET A 48 -4.02 4.23 -10.01
N LEU A 49 -3.25 4.72 -10.98
CA LEU A 49 -1.80 4.83 -10.86
C LEU A 49 -1.37 5.78 -9.74
N SER A 50 -1.95 6.98 -9.70
CA SER A 50 -1.66 7.99 -8.67
C SER A 50 -1.99 7.46 -7.27
N GLN A 51 -3.13 6.79 -7.11
CA GLN A 51 -3.51 6.13 -5.86
C GLN A 51 -2.55 5.00 -5.46
N ILE A 52 -2.18 4.13 -6.39
CA ILE A 52 -1.22 3.03 -6.16
C ILE A 52 0.14 3.61 -5.73
N VAL A 53 0.69 4.53 -6.50
CA VAL A 53 2.03 5.09 -6.23
C VAL A 53 2.03 5.91 -4.95
N HIS A 54 0.98 6.70 -4.68
CA HIS A 54 0.86 7.42 -3.42
C HIS A 54 0.87 6.49 -2.20
N ASN A 55 0.04 5.43 -2.22
CA ASN A 55 0.06 4.42 -1.16
C ASN A 55 1.43 3.72 -1.06
N GLY A 56 2.09 3.51 -2.21
CA GLY A 56 3.45 2.99 -2.28
C GLY A 56 4.50 3.88 -1.64
N LYS A 57 4.40 5.21 -1.83
CA LYS A 57 5.28 6.20 -1.19
C LYS A 57 5.13 6.17 0.32
N ILE A 58 3.91 6.05 0.84
CA ILE A 58 3.67 5.89 2.28
C ILE A 58 4.34 4.62 2.80
N GLN A 59 4.24 3.49 2.08
CA GLN A 59 4.92 2.26 2.48
C GLN A 59 6.45 2.38 2.43
N TYR A 60 6.98 3.05 1.40
CA TYR A 60 8.42 3.31 1.30
C TYR A 60 8.92 4.25 2.41
N PHE A 61 8.11 5.23 2.81
CA PHE A 61 8.40 6.05 3.98
C PHE A 61 8.54 5.19 5.24
N LEU A 62 7.63 4.22 5.46
CA LEU A 62 7.73 3.29 6.58
C LEU A 62 9.00 2.44 6.52
N ASP A 63 9.41 1.98 5.33
CA ASP A 63 10.68 1.26 5.18
C ASP A 63 11.88 2.10 5.62
N ALA A 64 11.89 3.38 5.23
CA ALA A 64 13.00 4.28 5.54
C ALA A 64 13.05 4.63 7.03
N VAL A 65 11.91 4.83 7.69
CA VAL A 65 11.85 5.23 9.11
C VAL A 65 11.82 4.06 10.09
N LEU A 66 11.43 2.86 9.63
CA LEU A 66 11.34 1.64 10.43
C LEU A 66 12.17 0.49 9.80
N PRO A 67 13.50 0.66 9.60
CA PRO A 67 14.34 -0.30 8.87
C PRO A 67 14.49 -1.66 9.57
N PHE A 68 14.21 -1.73 10.87
CA PHE A 68 14.29 -2.96 11.66
C PHE A 68 12.93 -3.62 11.90
N THR A 69 11.85 -3.04 11.38
CA THR A 69 10.50 -3.57 11.51
C THR A 69 10.19 -4.49 10.32
N PRO A 70 9.68 -5.71 10.55
CA PRO A 70 9.33 -6.62 9.47
C PRO A 70 8.29 -6.04 8.50
N ASP A 71 8.40 -6.34 7.21
CA ASP A 71 7.46 -5.88 6.19
C ASP A 71 6.02 -6.29 6.47
N THR A 72 5.81 -7.49 7.02
CA THR A 72 4.49 -7.96 7.47
C THR A 72 3.85 -7.02 8.49
N ILE A 73 4.64 -6.38 9.37
CA ILE A 73 4.15 -5.42 10.35
C ILE A 73 3.90 -4.06 9.71
N LYS A 74 4.80 -3.58 8.85
CA LYS A 74 4.63 -2.31 8.10
C LYS A 74 3.37 -2.32 7.23
N PHE A 75 3.11 -3.43 6.54
CA PHE A 75 1.90 -3.63 5.73
C PHE A 75 0.66 -4.03 6.54
N GLY A 76 0.86 -4.59 7.74
CA GLY A 76 -0.21 -5.26 8.49
C GLY A 76 -0.74 -6.52 7.83
N TYR A 77 0.14 -7.25 7.13
CA TYR A 77 -0.15 -8.52 6.49
C TYR A 77 0.22 -9.69 7.39
N THR A 78 -0.51 -10.79 7.27
CA THR A 78 0.03 -12.08 7.71
C THR A 78 1.17 -12.50 6.78
N LYS A 79 2.01 -13.44 7.22
CA LYS A 79 3.06 -14.01 6.36
C LYS A 79 2.50 -14.58 5.06
N ASP A 80 1.36 -15.24 5.12
CA ASP A 80 0.70 -15.82 3.94
C ASP A 80 0.18 -14.74 2.99
N GLN A 81 -0.36 -13.64 3.53
CA GLN A 81 -0.80 -12.50 2.71
C GLN A 81 0.39 -11.81 2.04
N PHE A 82 1.50 -11.64 2.75
CA PHE A 82 2.72 -11.07 2.17
C PHE A 82 3.29 -11.98 1.07
N GLY A 83 3.43 -13.27 1.33
CA GLY A 83 3.86 -14.23 0.31
C GLY A 83 2.90 -14.33 -0.87
N TRP A 84 1.60 -14.15 -0.65
CA TRP A 84 0.64 -14.04 -1.75
C TRP A 84 0.89 -12.79 -2.60
N ALA A 85 1.15 -11.63 -1.97
CA ALA A 85 1.41 -10.39 -2.69
C ALA A 85 2.67 -10.50 -3.55
N GLU A 86 3.75 -11.06 -3.01
CA GLU A 86 4.99 -11.34 -3.74
C GLU A 86 4.75 -12.31 -4.90
N HIS A 87 4.07 -13.44 -4.66
CA HIS A 87 3.85 -14.44 -5.71
C HIS A 87 2.91 -13.99 -6.83
N ASN A 88 2.07 -12.98 -6.58
CA ASN A 88 1.08 -12.51 -7.55
C ASN A 88 1.41 -11.12 -8.11
N GLU A 89 2.59 -10.57 -7.84
CA GLU A 89 3.02 -9.24 -8.31
C GLU A 89 2.80 -9.07 -9.82
N ASP A 90 3.35 -9.97 -10.64
CA ASP A 90 3.24 -9.96 -12.10
C ASP A 90 1.78 -10.04 -12.57
N LYS A 91 0.98 -10.88 -11.90
CA LYS A 91 -0.43 -11.08 -12.25
C LYS A 91 -1.26 -9.85 -11.92
N MET A 92 -1.01 -9.22 -10.78
CA MET A 92 -1.68 -7.98 -10.41
C MET A 92 -1.32 -6.86 -11.38
N TRP A 93 -0.05 -6.74 -11.74
CA TRP A 93 0.41 -5.76 -12.72
C TRP A 93 -0.18 -6.03 -14.11
N GLY A 94 -0.11 -7.28 -14.59
CA GLY A 94 -0.70 -7.71 -15.85
C GLY A 94 -2.19 -7.42 -15.92
N TYR A 95 -2.94 -7.71 -14.85
CA TYR A 95 -4.37 -7.41 -14.77
C TYR A 95 -4.67 -5.92 -14.96
N LEU A 96 -3.89 -5.03 -14.33
CA LEU A 96 -4.06 -3.58 -14.49
C LEU A 96 -3.79 -3.11 -15.92
N ILE A 97 -2.78 -3.68 -16.58
CA ILE A 97 -2.42 -3.34 -17.97
C ILE A 97 -3.48 -3.88 -18.94
N GLU A 98 -3.80 -5.17 -18.87
CA GLU A 98 -4.73 -5.86 -19.78
C GLU A 98 -6.13 -5.24 -19.76
N ASN A 99 -6.58 -4.79 -18.58
CA ASN A 99 -7.90 -4.17 -18.40
C ASN A 99 -7.85 -2.63 -18.54
N ASN A 100 -6.72 -2.05 -18.94
CA ASN A 100 -6.52 -0.59 -19.06
C ASN A 100 -6.88 0.18 -17.78
N LEU A 101 -6.64 -0.41 -16.60
CA LEU A 101 -7.05 0.15 -15.32
C LEU A 101 -6.08 1.18 -14.76
N LEU A 102 -4.81 1.19 -15.18
CA LEU A 102 -3.79 2.11 -14.63
C LEU A 102 -4.19 3.59 -14.65
N PHE A 103 -4.86 4.02 -15.71
CA PHE A 103 -5.31 5.41 -15.86
C PHE A 103 -6.80 5.59 -15.63
N SER A 104 -7.49 4.55 -15.16
CA SER A 104 -8.91 4.62 -14.82
C SER A 104 -9.13 5.55 -13.64
N THR A 105 -10.18 6.37 -13.72
CA THR A 105 -10.67 7.27 -12.66
C THR A 105 -11.92 6.70 -11.97
N ASP A 106 -12.28 5.44 -12.24
CA ASP A 106 -13.43 4.79 -11.62
C ASP A 106 -13.19 4.54 -10.13
N VAL A 107 -13.80 5.36 -9.28
CA VAL A 107 -13.63 5.37 -7.81
C VAL A 107 -13.93 4.00 -7.20
N LEU A 108 -14.93 3.27 -7.74
CA LEU A 108 -15.28 1.95 -7.22
C LEU A 108 -14.17 0.94 -7.49
N THR A 109 -13.66 0.87 -8.72
CA THR A 109 -12.54 0.01 -9.08
C THR A 109 -11.26 0.37 -8.32
N ILE A 110 -10.96 1.66 -8.17
CA ILE A 110 -9.83 2.14 -7.35
C ILE A 110 -9.98 1.66 -5.90
N ARG A 111 -11.14 1.88 -5.28
CA ARG A 111 -11.41 1.47 -3.91
C ARG A 111 -11.29 -0.04 -3.72
N LYS A 112 -11.67 -0.83 -4.73
CA LYS A 112 -11.49 -2.29 -4.71
C LYS A 112 -10.02 -2.74 -4.71
N MET A 113 -9.10 -1.89 -5.15
CA MET A 113 -7.66 -2.15 -5.27
C MET A 113 -6.84 -1.65 -4.07
N VAL A 114 -7.07 -0.41 -3.63
CA VAL A 114 -6.27 0.25 -2.58
C VAL A 114 -7.01 0.43 -1.25
N GLY A 115 -8.34 0.25 -1.25
CA GLY A 115 -9.17 0.47 -0.08
C GLY A 115 -9.01 -0.60 1.00
N GLU A 116 -9.34 -0.24 2.24
CA GLU A 116 -9.32 -1.17 3.36
C GLU A 116 -10.30 -2.32 3.19
N GLY A 117 -9.86 -3.51 3.58
CA GLY A 117 -10.66 -4.72 3.58
C GLY A 117 -9.83 -5.91 4.06
N PRO A 118 -10.47 -7.08 4.26
CA PRO A 118 -9.78 -8.32 4.62
C PRO A 118 -8.95 -8.92 3.47
N PHE A 119 -9.26 -8.55 2.23
CA PHE A 119 -8.59 -8.96 0.99
C PHE A 119 -8.87 -7.92 -0.11
N THR A 120 -8.14 -7.99 -1.23
CA THR A 120 -8.35 -7.11 -2.37
C THR A 120 -9.44 -7.66 -3.28
N THR A 121 -10.59 -7.00 -3.31
CA THR A 121 -11.82 -7.52 -3.94
C THR A 121 -11.76 -7.72 -5.46
N LEU A 122 -10.77 -7.14 -6.15
CA LEU A 122 -10.50 -7.43 -7.57
C LEU A 122 -9.92 -8.84 -7.79
N PHE A 123 -9.34 -9.42 -6.74
CA PHE A 123 -8.70 -10.72 -6.76
C PHE A 123 -9.47 -11.72 -5.88
N ALA A 124 -8.91 -12.91 -5.69
CA ALA A 124 -9.52 -13.94 -4.87
C ALA A 124 -9.59 -13.54 -3.38
N ASN A 125 -10.50 -14.17 -2.62
CA ASN A 125 -10.71 -13.88 -1.19
C ASN A 125 -9.49 -14.20 -0.30
N ASN A 126 -8.50 -14.92 -0.82
CA ASN A 126 -7.22 -15.18 -0.15
C ASN A 126 -6.14 -14.16 -0.52
N SER A 127 -6.46 -13.13 -1.31
CA SER A 127 -5.52 -12.09 -1.68
C SER A 127 -5.09 -11.24 -0.48
N ALA A 128 -3.91 -10.66 -0.59
CA ALA A 128 -3.46 -9.65 0.35
C ALA A 128 -4.47 -8.48 0.36
N PRO A 129 -4.77 -7.89 1.53
CA PRO A 129 -5.57 -6.68 1.59
C PRO A 129 -4.78 -5.52 0.98
N ARG A 130 -5.46 -4.51 0.41
CA ARG A 130 -4.82 -3.31 -0.17
C ARG A 130 -3.66 -3.63 -1.13
N ALA A 131 -3.82 -4.62 -2.00
CA ALA A 131 -2.73 -5.10 -2.85
C ALA A 131 -2.17 -4.02 -3.79
N GLY A 132 -2.96 -2.98 -4.10
CA GLY A 132 -2.47 -1.79 -4.79
C GLY A 132 -1.36 -1.06 -4.03
N ALA A 133 -1.39 -1.02 -2.70
CA ALA A 133 -0.32 -0.42 -1.89
C ALA A 133 0.99 -1.22 -2.01
N PHE A 134 0.90 -2.56 -2.09
CA PHE A 134 2.08 -3.42 -2.31
C PHE A 134 2.68 -3.20 -3.70
N LEU A 135 1.87 -3.16 -4.75
CA LEU A 135 2.36 -2.84 -6.09
C LEU A 135 2.98 -1.44 -6.16
N GLY A 136 2.34 -0.46 -5.54
CA GLY A 136 2.87 0.90 -5.46
C GLY A 136 4.22 0.94 -4.76
N TRP A 137 4.37 0.18 -3.68
CA TRP A 137 5.61 0.06 -2.94
C TRP A 137 6.74 -0.50 -3.81
N LYS A 138 6.48 -1.58 -4.57
CA LYS A 138 7.45 -2.14 -5.53
C LYS A 138 7.84 -1.15 -6.62
N ILE A 139 6.88 -0.40 -7.18
CA ILE A 139 7.16 0.67 -8.15
C ILE A 139 8.09 1.73 -7.54
N VAL A 140 7.80 2.17 -6.31
CA VAL A 140 8.59 3.20 -5.62
C VAL A 140 9.97 2.68 -5.22
N GLN A 141 10.10 1.43 -4.81
CA GLN A 141 11.40 0.79 -4.56
C GLN A 141 12.26 0.80 -5.83
N ASN A 142 11.74 0.29 -6.95
CA ASN A 142 12.45 0.32 -8.23
C ASN A 142 12.78 1.75 -8.68
N TYR A 143 11.90 2.72 -8.40
CA TYR A 143 12.18 4.13 -8.67
C TYR A 143 13.39 4.64 -7.87
N MET A 144 13.42 4.40 -6.56
CA MET A 144 14.51 4.88 -5.70
C MET A 144 15.83 4.15 -6.00
N GLU A 145 15.79 2.86 -6.31
CA GLU A 145 16.97 2.09 -6.73
C GLU A 145 17.57 2.63 -8.05
N ASN A 146 16.71 3.03 -9.00
CA ASN A 146 17.16 3.59 -10.28
C ASN A 146 17.56 5.07 -10.19
N ASN A 147 17.29 5.75 -9.08
CA ASN A 147 17.55 7.18 -8.87
C ASN A 147 18.17 7.42 -7.48
N PRO A 148 19.41 6.94 -7.24
CA PRO A 148 20.03 6.94 -5.90
C PRO A 148 20.29 8.34 -5.34
N ASP A 149 20.30 9.37 -6.19
CA ASP A 149 20.49 10.77 -5.80
C ASP A 149 19.21 11.40 -5.20
N ILE A 150 18.05 10.75 -5.36
CA ILE A 150 16.77 11.25 -4.86
C ILE A 150 16.66 10.95 -3.37
N THR A 151 16.38 11.98 -2.59
CA THR A 151 16.16 11.87 -1.15
C THR A 151 14.71 11.49 -0.82
N LEU A 152 14.48 10.96 0.38
CA LEU A 152 13.13 10.63 0.84
C LEU A 152 12.18 11.84 0.80
N PRO A 153 12.55 13.06 1.27
CA PRO A 153 11.68 14.22 1.15
C PRO A 153 11.33 14.59 -0.30
N GLU A 154 12.29 14.47 -1.23
CA GLU A 154 12.05 14.72 -2.65
C GLU A 154 11.08 13.70 -3.24
N LEU A 155 11.21 12.42 -2.89
CA LEU A 155 10.24 11.40 -3.26
C LEU A 155 8.85 11.75 -2.72
N MET A 156 8.74 12.08 -1.43
CA MET A 156 7.46 12.37 -0.79
C MET A 156 6.80 13.63 -1.37
N GLY A 157 7.57 14.64 -1.75
CA GLY A 157 7.08 15.84 -2.43
C GLY A 157 6.80 15.67 -3.93
N ASN A 158 7.19 14.56 -4.55
CA ASN A 158 6.98 14.33 -5.98
C ASN A 158 5.55 13.89 -6.29
N THR A 159 4.82 14.72 -7.04
CA THR A 159 3.44 14.48 -7.50
C THR A 159 3.35 13.99 -8.95
N ASP A 160 4.49 13.86 -9.64
CA ASP A 160 4.56 13.28 -10.99
C ASP A 160 4.58 11.75 -10.92
N TYR A 161 3.41 11.16 -10.61
CA TYR A 161 3.22 9.72 -10.48
C TYR A 161 3.57 8.94 -11.76
N GLN A 162 3.28 9.52 -12.92
CA GLN A 162 3.61 8.91 -14.21
C GLN A 162 5.13 8.96 -14.45
N GLY A 163 5.78 10.07 -14.10
CA GLY A 163 7.24 10.17 -14.10
C GLY A 163 7.90 9.18 -13.17
N ILE A 164 7.35 8.95 -11.96
CA ILE A 164 7.82 7.91 -11.03
C ILE A 164 7.76 6.54 -11.71
N LEU A 165 6.60 6.14 -12.26
CA LEU A 165 6.46 4.85 -12.94
C LEU A 165 7.45 4.70 -14.12
N ASN A 166 7.56 5.74 -14.96
CA ASN A 166 8.44 5.73 -16.12
C ASN A 166 9.91 5.57 -15.73
N LYS A 167 10.36 6.31 -14.70
CA LYS A 167 11.73 6.25 -14.19
C LYS A 167 12.01 4.99 -13.37
N ALA A 168 10.99 4.37 -12.77
CA ALA A 168 11.09 3.08 -12.12
C ALA A 168 11.42 1.94 -13.09
N LYS A 169 11.14 2.12 -14.40
CA LYS A 169 11.26 1.07 -15.42
C LYS A 169 10.59 -0.23 -14.97
N TYR A 170 9.47 -0.09 -14.26
CA TYR A 170 8.82 -1.18 -13.55
C TYR A 170 8.31 -2.23 -14.52
N LYS A 171 8.87 -3.44 -14.41
CA LYS A 171 8.55 -4.65 -15.17
C LYS A 171 8.74 -5.83 -14.20
N PRO A 172 7.73 -6.11 -13.36
CA PRO A 172 7.76 -7.27 -12.48
C PRO A 172 7.88 -8.55 -13.32
#